data_AF-A0A535R1R9-F1
#
_entry.id   AF-A0A535R1R9-F1
#
_cell.length_a   1.000
_cell.length_b   1.000
_cell.length_c   1.000
_cell.angle_alpha   90.00
_cell.angle_beta   90.00
_cell.angle_gamma   90.00
#
_symmetry.space_group_name_H-M   'P 1'
#
loop_
_entity.id
_entity.type
_entity.pdbx_description
1 polymer ?
#
loop_
_entity_poly.entity_id
_entity_poly.type
_entity_poly.pdbx_seq_one_letter_code
_entity_poly.pdbx_strand_id
1 'polypeptide(L)'
;FSNPLWFAAKGGWASPGAPEAFLPFVRRVVDELGDLVTLWCTINEPNIYATQGWIFGAWPPGRRNDVGGLWRVHGNLRLAHEAAYQAIKERLPEAPVGIAHNKFWLVPARPGNALDRVAAQTGRRMIDYWPLGGRRMQRTVAATSDFIG
;
A
#
# COMPACT_ATOMS: atom_id res chain seq x y z
N PHE A 1 -2.58 8.35 8.40
CA PHE A 1 -3.25 7.04 8.58
C PHE A 1 -3.86 6.98 9.95
N SER A 2 -5.10 6.48 10.04
CA SER A 2 -5.83 6.38 11.29
C SER A 2 -6.30 4.94 11.44
N ASN A 3 -5.67 4.19 12.35
CA ASN A 3 -6.02 2.80 12.62
C ASN A 3 -6.82 2.72 13.93
N PRO A 4 -7.89 1.91 14.00
CA PRO A 4 -8.55 1.62 15.26
C PRO A 4 -7.58 1.02 16.28
N LEU A 5 -7.74 1.37 17.56
CA LEU A 5 -6.84 0.89 18.63
C LEU A 5 -6.82 -0.64 18.73
N TRP A 6 -7.97 -1.30 18.57
CA TRP A 6 -8.07 -2.76 18.59
C TRP A 6 -7.26 -3.41 17.45
N PHE A 7 -7.21 -2.78 16.28
CA PHE A 7 -6.49 -3.27 15.12
C PHE A 7 -4.98 -3.09 15.35
N ALA A 8 -4.57 -1.91 15.84
CA ALA A 8 -3.20 -1.64 16.22
C ALA A 8 -2.69 -2.62 17.30
N ALA A 9 -3.50 -2.91 18.32
CA ALA A 9 -3.17 -3.86 19.39
C ALA A 9 -2.94 -5.30 18.88
N LYS A 10 -3.59 -5.68 17.77
CA LYS A 10 -3.38 -6.98 17.09
C LYS A 10 -2.17 -7.01 16.15
N GLY A 11 -1.31 -5.98 16.20
CA GLY A 11 -0.14 -5.82 15.33
C GLY A 11 -0.40 -4.98 14.07
N GLY A 12 -1.62 -4.47 13.91
CA GLY A 12 -2.02 -3.62 12.80
C GLY A 12 -1.72 -4.25 11.45
N TRP A 13 -1.28 -3.43 10.50
CA TRP A 13 -0.95 -3.87 9.14
C TRP A 13 0.23 -4.84 9.03
N ALA A 14 1.01 -5.06 10.10
CA ALA A 14 2.05 -6.10 10.12
C ALA A 14 1.50 -7.49 10.52
N SER A 15 0.23 -7.56 10.94
CA SER A 15 -0.46 -8.79 11.32
C SER A 15 -0.92 -9.55 10.08
N PRO A 16 -0.77 -10.89 10.02
CA PRO A 16 -1.20 -11.66 8.85
C PRO A 16 -2.71 -11.60 8.62
N GLY A 17 -3.52 -11.38 9.66
CA GLY A 17 -4.98 -11.24 9.56
C GLY A 17 -5.45 -9.81 9.24
N ALA A 18 -4.54 -8.90 8.87
CA ALA A 18 -4.87 -7.51 8.61
C ALA A 18 -5.79 -7.30 7.39
N PRO A 19 -5.56 -7.98 6.24
CA PRO A 19 -6.45 -7.88 5.09
C PRO A 19 -7.90 -8.28 5.41
N GLU A 20 -8.07 -9.39 6.13
CA GLU A 20 -9.39 -9.93 6.50
C GLU A 20 -10.11 -8.99 7.48
N ALA A 21 -9.36 -8.37 8.39
CA ALA A 21 -9.90 -7.39 9.33
C ALA A 21 -10.34 -6.08 8.66
N PHE A 22 -9.79 -5.74 7.49
CA PHE A 22 -10.14 -4.54 6.74
C PHE A 22 -11.43 -4.71 5.93
N LEU A 23 -11.70 -5.91 5.42
CA LEU A 23 -12.80 -6.16 4.49
C LEU A 23 -14.21 -5.82 5.02
N PRO A 24 -14.57 -6.10 6.30
CA PRO A 24 -15.87 -5.70 6.85
C PRO A 24 -16.10 -4.19 6.82
N PHE A 25 -15.04 -3.39 7.05
CA PHE A 25 -15.13 -1.94 6.94
C PHE A 25 -15.43 -1.51 5.50
N VAL A 26 -14.70 -2.08 4.53
CA VAL A 26 -14.92 -1.78 3.10
C VAL A 26 -16.36 -2.07 2.70
N ARG A 27 -16.86 -3.28 2.99
CA ARG A 27 -18.23 -3.68 2.66
C ARG A 27 -19.27 -2.75 3.27
N ARG A 28 -19.10 -2.40 4.55
CA ARG A 28 -20.01 -1.48 5.24
C ARG A 28 -20.04 -0.10 4.58
N VAL A 29 -18.88 0.44 4.21
CA VAL A 29 -18.79 1.76 3.57
C VAL A 29 -19.43 1.73 2.18
N VAL A 30 -19.20 0.65 1.42
CA VAL A 30 -19.81 0.46 0.09
C VAL A 30 -21.33 0.34 0.18
N ASP A 31 -21.85 -0.40 1.15
CA ASP A 31 -23.30 -0.56 1.32
C ASP A 31 -23.98 0.76 1.71
N GLU A 32 -23.30 1.62 2.46
CA GLU A 32 -23.90 2.85 3.01
C GLU A 32 -23.68 4.09 2.14
N LEU A 33 -22.58 4.14 1.38
CA LEU A 33 -22.19 5.32 0.60
C LEU A 33 -22.06 5.03 -0.90
N GLY A 34 -22.40 3.80 -1.32
CA GLY A 34 -22.24 3.29 -2.68
C GLY A 34 -22.92 4.12 -3.76
N ASP A 35 -24.05 4.73 -3.43
CA ASP A 35 -24.86 5.58 -4.28
C ASP A 35 -24.33 7.03 -4.38
N LEU A 36 -23.49 7.46 -3.45
CA LEU A 36 -22.95 8.82 -3.37
C LEU A 36 -21.51 8.93 -3.91
N VAL A 37 -20.72 7.87 -3.78
CA VAL A 37 -19.28 7.89 -4.09
C VAL A 37 -19.03 7.54 -5.55
N THR A 38 -18.35 8.43 -6.27
CA THR A 38 -18.04 8.26 -7.70
C THR A 38 -16.63 7.74 -7.97
N LEU A 39 -15.76 7.68 -6.95
CA LEU A 39 -14.38 7.18 -7.07
C LEU A 39 -13.92 6.57 -5.75
N TRP A 40 -13.38 5.35 -5.83
CA TRP A 40 -12.96 4.59 -4.67
C TRP A 40 -11.43 4.48 -4.61
N CYS A 41 -10.82 5.17 -3.65
CA CYS A 41 -9.43 4.96 -3.28
C CYS A 41 -9.36 4.07 -2.04
N THR A 42 -8.90 2.84 -2.23
CA THR A 42 -8.90 1.81 -1.16
C THR A 42 -7.81 2.04 -0.12
N ILE A 43 -6.59 2.33 -0.57
CA ILE A 43 -5.42 2.59 0.28
C ILE A 43 -4.76 3.87 -0.23
N ASN A 44 -4.44 4.76 0.70
CA ASN A 44 -3.61 5.91 0.40
C ASN A 44 -2.15 5.57 0.69
N GLU A 45 -1.21 6.04 -0.13
CA GLU A 45 0.25 6.05 0.07
C GLU A 45 0.86 4.88 0.88
N PRO A 46 0.72 3.62 0.42
CA PRO A 46 1.18 2.46 1.17
C PRO A 46 2.69 2.50 1.47
N ASN A 47 3.49 3.07 0.57
CA ASN A 47 4.93 3.24 0.73
C ASN A 47 5.31 4.23 1.83
N ILE A 48 4.59 5.35 1.93
CA ILE A 48 4.86 6.34 2.98
C ILE A 48 4.50 5.75 4.34
N TYR A 49 3.32 5.11 4.46
CA TYR A 49 2.91 4.45 5.69
C TYR A 49 3.95 3.45 6.20
N ALA A 50 4.35 2.53 5.32
CA ALA A 50 5.25 1.46 5.68
C ALA A 50 6.65 2.00 6.02
N THR A 51 7.18 2.95 5.23
CA THR A 51 8.52 3.50 5.46
C THR A 51 8.57 4.35 6.74
N GLN A 52 7.56 5.19 6.98
CA GLN A 52 7.50 6.02 8.20
C GLN A 52 7.29 5.19 9.46
N GLY A 53 6.52 4.10 9.39
CA GLY A 53 6.25 3.22 10.52
C GLY A 53 7.34 2.21 10.84
N TRP A 54 8.06 1.71 9.82
CA TRP A 54 9.01 0.59 9.96
C TRP A 54 10.47 0.90 9.67
N ILE A 55 10.78 1.95 8.91
CA ILE A 55 12.16 2.32 8.59
C ILE A 55 12.60 3.54 9.39
N PHE A 56 11.86 4.64 9.32
CA PHE A 56 12.22 5.89 10.01
C PHE A 56 11.70 5.95 11.44
N GLY A 57 10.61 5.25 11.74
CA GLY A 57 9.97 5.24 13.05
C GLY A 57 9.33 6.58 13.43
N ALA A 58 9.02 7.43 12.45
CA ALA A 58 8.36 8.71 12.68
C ALA A 58 6.87 8.55 12.99
N TRP A 59 6.25 7.47 12.49
CA TRP A 59 4.84 7.14 12.72
C TRP A 59 4.71 5.84 13.50
N PRO A 60 3.57 5.60 14.19
CA PRO A 60 3.31 4.29 14.80
C PRO A 60 3.49 3.16 13.77
N PRO A 61 4.12 2.02 14.15
CA PRO A 61 4.54 1.63 15.50
C PRO A 61 5.93 2.14 15.95
N GLY A 62 6.55 3.08 15.23
CA GLY A 62 7.81 3.69 15.63
C GLY A 62 9.04 2.78 15.46
N ARG A 63 8.96 1.79 14.59
CA ARG A 63 10.05 0.83 14.34
C ARG A 63 11.11 1.49 13.45
N ARG A 64 12.37 1.12 13.67
CA ARG A 64 13.52 1.65 12.95
C ARG A 64 14.28 0.52 12.26
N ASN A 65 14.65 0.74 11.00
CA ASN A 65 15.39 -0.22 10.18
C ASN A 65 14.75 -1.63 10.08
N ASP A 66 13.44 -1.75 10.28
CA ASP A 66 12.72 -3.03 10.22
C ASP A 66 12.26 -3.32 8.79
N VAL A 67 13.23 -3.72 7.96
CA VAL A 67 12.97 -4.10 6.56
C VAL A 67 12.01 -5.29 6.47
N GLY A 68 12.11 -6.26 7.38
CA GLY A 68 11.20 -7.41 7.41
C GLY A 68 9.76 -7.02 7.72
N GLY A 69 9.55 -6.07 8.64
CA GLY A 69 8.26 -5.47 8.93
C GLY A 69 7.70 -4.66 7.76
N LEU A 70 8.54 -3.85 7.11
CA LEU A 70 8.19 -3.11 5.89
C LEU A 70 7.62 -4.06 4.82
N TRP A 71 8.31 -5.17 4.54
CA TRP A 71 7.86 -6.17 3.57
C TRP A 71 6.50 -6.80 3.93
N ARG A 72 6.32 -7.17 5.20
CA ARG A 72 5.03 -7.75 5.68
C ARG A 72 3.89 -6.76 5.52
N VAL A 73 4.10 -5.51 5.92
CA VAL A 73 3.09 -4.44 5.81
C VAL A 73 2.71 -4.21 4.35
N HIS A 74 3.69 -4.09 3.46
CA HIS A 74 3.41 -3.94 2.03
C HIS A 74 2.62 -5.13 1.45
N GLY A 75 2.97 -6.36 1.83
CA GLY A 75 2.24 -7.55 1.41
C GLY A 75 0.78 -7.52 1.86
N ASN A 76 0.54 -7.16 3.11
CA ASN A 76 -0.80 -7.07 3.67
C ASN A 76 -1.61 -5.93 3.06
N LEU A 77 -1.01 -4.75 2.85
CA LEU A 77 -1.68 -3.64 2.17
C LEU A 77 -2.06 -4.03 0.73
N ARG A 78 -1.19 -4.72 -0.01
CA ARG A 78 -1.53 -5.26 -1.34
C ARG A 78 -2.74 -6.19 -1.27
N LEU A 79 -2.70 -7.20 -0.40
CA LEU A 79 -3.79 -8.17 -0.28
C LEU A 79 -5.11 -7.50 0.12
N ALA A 80 -5.05 -6.53 1.02
CA ALA A 80 -6.21 -5.76 1.44
C ALA A 80 -6.78 -4.90 0.30
N HIS A 81 -5.91 -4.28 -0.50
CA HIS A 81 -6.32 -3.54 -1.70
C HIS A 81 -7.01 -4.45 -2.71
N GLU A 82 -6.41 -5.60 -3.04
CA GLU A 82 -6.97 -6.57 -3.98
C GLU A 82 -8.34 -7.09 -3.50
N ALA A 83 -8.46 -7.45 -2.21
CA ALA A 83 -9.72 -7.89 -1.63
C ALA A 83 -10.78 -6.78 -1.60
N ALA A 84 -10.39 -5.55 -1.26
CA ALA A 84 -11.28 -4.40 -1.28
C ALA A 84 -11.77 -4.09 -2.70
N TYR A 85 -10.88 -4.15 -3.69
CA TYR A 85 -11.22 -3.97 -5.10
C TYR A 85 -12.32 -4.95 -5.51
N GLN A 86 -12.14 -6.24 -5.24
CA GLN A 86 -13.14 -7.25 -5.59
C GLN A 86 -14.47 -7.00 -4.89
N ALA A 87 -14.45 -6.72 -3.58
CA ALA A 87 -15.68 -6.49 -2.82
C ALA A 87 -16.45 -5.23 -3.26
N ILE A 88 -15.75 -4.17 -3.68
CA ILE A 88 -16.40 -2.99 -4.28
C ILE A 88 -17.02 -3.37 -5.62
N LYS A 89 -16.27 -4.06 -6.50
CA LYS A 89 -16.73 -4.45 -7.84
C LYS A 89 -17.90 -5.43 -7.82
N GLU A 90 -17.99 -6.31 -6.83
CA GLU A 90 -19.14 -7.21 -6.62
C GLU A 90 -20.44 -6.43 -6.45
N ARG A 91 -20.39 -5.27 -5.78
CA ARG A 91 -21.56 -4.43 -5.50
C ARG A 91 -21.79 -3.34 -6.55
N LEU A 92 -20.70 -2.78 -7.05
CA LEU A 92 -20.64 -1.62 -7.95
C LEU A 92 -19.68 -1.92 -9.12
N PRO A 93 -20.06 -2.73 -10.11
CA PRO A 93 -19.17 -3.19 -11.18
C PRO A 93 -18.50 -2.05 -11.97
N GLU A 94 -19.26 -0.98 -12.20
CA GLU A 94 -18.84 0.17 -13.01
C GLU A 94 -18.10 1.25 -12.21
N ALA A 95 -18.03 1.14 -10.88
CA ALA A 95 -17.39 2.16 -10.06
C ALA A 95 -15.87 2.13 -10.26
N PRO A 96 -15.18 3.26 -10.50
CA PRO A 96 -13.72 3.30 -10.56
C PRO A 96 -13.09 2.99 -9.20
N VAL A 97 -12.23 1.98 -9.15
CA VAL A 97 -11.54 1.58 -7.92
C VAL A 97 -10.03 1.55 -8.13
N GLY A 98 -9.29 2.15 -7.22
CA GLY A 98 -7.84 2.27 -7.33
C GLY A 98 -7.13 2.49 -6.01
N ILE A 99 -5.88 2.91 -6.15
CA ILE A 99 -4.98 3.25 -5.04
C ILE A 99 -4.32 4.61 -5.30
N ALA A 100 -4.04 5.37 -4.25
CA ALA A 100 -3.15 6.53 -4.33
C ALA A 100 -1.73 6.09 -3.93
N HIS A 101 -0.76 6.22 -4.83
CA HIS A 101 0.62 5.77 -4.59
C HIS A 101 1.59 6.94 -4.75
N ASN A 102 2.23 7.35 -3.65
CA ASN A 102 3.21 8.42 -3.68
C ASN A 102 4.45 8.03 -4.51
N LYS A 103 4.68 8.76 -5.60
CA LYS A 103 5.79 8.55 -6.52
C LYS A 103 6.91 9.55 -6.27
N PHE A 104 8.11 9.01 -6.04
CA PHE A 104 9.33 9.82 -6.04
C PHE A 104 10.03 9.72 -7.40
N TRP A 105 10.26 10.87 -8.03
CA TRP A 105 11.12 10.96 -9.20
C TRP A 105 12.59 10.96 -8.78
N LEU A 106 13.14 9.77 -8.52
CA LEU A 106 14.54 9.61 -8.13
C LEU A 106 15.45 9.59 -9.36
N VAL A 107 16.29 10.61 -9.47
CA VAL A 107 17.30 10.79 -10.50
C VAL A 107 18.72 10.75 -9.91
N PRO A 108 19.72 10.26 -10.66
CA PRO A 108 21.11 10.32 -10.22
C PRO A 108 21.55 11.78 -10.06
N ALA A 109 22.21 12.11 -8.94
CA ALA A 109 22.77 13.45 -8.73
C ALA A 109 23.83 13.78 -9.80
N ARG A 110 24.65 12.80 -10.17
CA ARG A 110 25.60 12.88 -11.29
C ARG A 110 25.25 11.82 -12.34
N PRO A 111 24.62 12.18 -13.47
CA PRO A 111 24.21 11.21 -14.49
C PRO A 111 25.35 10.35 -15.05
N GLY A 112 26.57 10.89 -15.12
CA GLY A 112 27.78 10.16 -15.55
C GLY A 112 28.30 9.13 -14.55
N ASN A 113 27.94 9.24 -13.26
CA ASN A 113 28.41 8.34 -12.22
C ASN A 113 27.57 7.06 -12.14
N ALA A 114 28.21 5.89 -12.21
CA ALA A 114 27.52 4.60 -12.19
C ALA A 114 26.84 4.30 -10.85
N LEU A 115 27.46 4.66 -9.72
CA LEU A 115 26.90 4.43 -8.38
C LEU A 115 25.65 5.27 -8.15
N ASP A 116 25.67 6.55 -8.53
CA ASP A 116 24.49 7.42 -8.43
C ASP A 116 23.32 6.86 -9.26
N ARG A 117 23.59 6.31 -10.47
CA ARG A 117 22.57 5.66 -11.31
C ARG A 117 21.98 4.42 -10.65
N VAL A 118 22.83 3.54 -10.10
CA VAL A 118 22.38 2.31 -9.41
C VAL A 118 21.58 2.66 -8.16
N ALA A 119 22.00 3.66 -7.39
CA ALA A 119 21.28 4.14 -6.22
C ALA A 119 19.88 4.66 -6.58
N ALA A 120 19.78 5.54 -7.58
CA ALA A 120 18.50 6.08 -8.05
C ALA A 120 17.56 4.99 -8.60
N GLN A 121 18.09 4.01 -9.33
CA GLN A 121 17.32 2.88 -9.85
C GLN A 121 16.83 1.96 -8.73
N THR A 122 17.70 1.65 -7.76
CA THR A 122 17.36 0.78 -6.62
C THR A 122 16.32 1.43 -5.73
N GLY A 123 16.50 2.70 -5.38
CA GLY A 123 15.52 3.45 -4.56
C GLY A 123 14.14 3.49 -5.22
N ARG A 124 14.09 3.77 -6.52
CA ARG A 124 12.83 3.77 -7.29
C ARG A 124 12.16 2.40 -7.27
N ARG A 125 12.91 1.32 -7.45
CA ARG A 125 12.36 -0.05 -7.38
C ARG A 125 11.80 -0.37 -5.99
N MET A 126 12.44 0.07 -4.91
CA MET A 126 11.92 -0.15 -3.56
C MET A 126 10.60 0.59 -3.29
N ILE A 127 10.40 1.75 -3.94
CA ILE A 127 9.20 2.58 -3.79
C ILE A 127 8.05 2.10 -4.68
N ASP A 128 8.37 1.68 -5.92
CA ASP A 128 7.37 1.45 -6.98
C ASP A 128 6.83 0.02 -7.07
N TYR A 129 7.31 -0.88 -6.23
CA TYR A 129 7.01 -2.30 -6.34
C TYR A 129 6.45 -2.88 -5.06
N TRP A 130 5.47 -3.77 -5.21
CA TRP A 130 4.87 -4.55 -4.14
C TRP A 130 5.45 -5.96 -4.07
N PRO A 131 5.61 -6.53 -2.87
CA PRO A 131 5.91 -7.95 -2.69
C PRO A 131 4.72 -8.83 -3.12
N LEU A 132 5.03 -9.85 -3.92
CA LEU A 132 4.10 -10.95 -4.22
C LEU A 132 4.36 -12.20 -3.38
N GLY A 133 5.40 -12.20 -2.54
CA GLY A 133 5.87 -13.35 -1.77
C GLY A 133 7.20 -13.91 -2.29
N GLY A 134 8.02 -14.46 -1.39
CA GLY A 134 9.39 -14.86 -1.70
C GLY A 134 10.23 -13.67 -2.18
N ARG A 135 11.02 -13.85 -3.26
CA ARG A 135 11.80 -12.77 -3.91
C ARG A 135 11.06 -12.11 -5.09
N ARG A 136 9.75 -12.36 -5.26
CA ARG A 136 8.97 -11.83 -6.39
C ARG A 136 8.35 -10.48 -6.03
N MET A 137 8.41 -9.56 -6.99
CA MET A 137 7.85 -8.22 -6.88
C MET A 137 7.07 -7.86 -8.15
N GLN A 138 6.03 -7.06 -8.00
CA GLN A 138 5.25 -6.49 -9.10
C GLN A 138 5.21 -4.99 -8.97
N ARG A 139 5.22 -4.26 -10.09
CA ARG A 139 5.05 -2.80 -10.06
C ARG A 139 3.66 -2.48 -9.53
N THR A 140 3.53 -1.49 -8.65
CA THR A 140 2.20 -1.01 -8.20
C THR A 140 1.31 -0.66 -9.38
N VAL A 141 1.90 -0.15 -10.48
CA VAL A 141 1.15 0.19 -11.70
C VAL A 141 0.48 -0.97 -12.43
N ALA A 142 0.83 -2.19 -12.07
CA ALA A 142 0.24 -3.41 -12.62
C ALA A 142 -0.69 -4.10 -11.62
N ALA A 143 -0.99 -3.49 -10.46
CA ALA A 143 -1.93 -4.03 -9.49
C ALA A 143 -3.36 -4.01 -10.02
N THR A 144 -4.25 -4.78 -9.38
CA THR A 144 -5.69 -4.79 -9.67
C THR A 144 -6.30 -3.43 -9.36
N SER A 145 -6.40 -2.56 -10.36
CA SER A 145 -6.90 -1.18 -10.21
C SER A 145 -7.38 -0.65 -11.55
N ASP A 146 -8.45 0.13 -11.53
CA ASP A 146 -8.91 0.92 -12.69
C ASP A 146 -8.09 2.19 -12.87
N PHE A 147 -7.54 2.73 -11.77
CA PHE A 147 -6.68 3.90 -11.77
C PHE A 147 -5.61 3.84 -10.68
N ILE A 148 -4.55 4.62 -10.85
CA ILE A 148 -3.53 4.84 -9.82
C ILE A 148 -3.29 6.34 -9.73
N GLY A 149 -3.65 6.89 -8.58
CA GLY A 149 -3.42 8.28 -8.22
C GLY A 149 -2.08 8.52 -7.57
#